data_AF-A0A2E6I3B6-F1
#
_entry.id   AF-A0A2E6I3B6-F1
#
_cell.length_a   1.000
_cell.length_b   1.000
_cell.length_c   1.000
_cell.angle_alpha   90.00
_cell.angle_beta   90.00
_cell.angle_gamma   90.00
#
_symmetry.space_group_name_H-M   'P 1'
#
loop_
_entity.id
_entity.type
_entity.pdbx_description
1 polymer ?
#
loop_
_entity_poly.entity_id
_entity_poly.type
_entity_poly.pdbx_seq_one_letter_code
_entity_poly.pdbx_strand_id
1 'polypeptide(L)'
;MLLNMLVDLIRNSIEAMPEGGTITIATRREGRRICMSVADEGVGMDADTVLHASNPFFTTKKTVGAGLGLSTVSGILSRWGGSMDIQSLPENGTTVSLFSPYRKNRKPPPSPSHRSNPGGPVSGYTSAVNEFTRACKENLPERPILISEERIAFIREMVNDEMDELEEAATVHDQADALVDAIYYICDFAATHGINLDPVFEIVHRANMQKVVDGKVIRRDDGKILKPKGWEDPGPKVAEELQRQMDRGSFN
;
A
#
# COMPACT_ATOMS: atom_id res chain seq x y z
N MET A 1 5.05 -1.09 -9.40
CA MET A 1 4.32 -0.36 -10.48
C MET A 1 5.04 0.91 -10.94
N LEU A 2 5.54 1.76 -10.03
CA LEU A 2 6.35 2.95 -10.38
C LEU A 2 7.59 2.63 -11.23
N LEU A 3 8.35 1.61 -10.80
CA LEU A 3 9.54 1.15 -11.52
C LEU A 3 9.22 0.78 -12.97
N ASN A 4 8.10 0.09 -13.22
CA ASN A 4 7.69 -0.31 -14.57
C ASN A 4 7.40 0.92 -15.44
N MET A 5 6.74 1.94 -14.89
CA MET A 5 6.49 3.19 -15.62
C MET A 5 7.78 3.90 -15.99
N LEU A 6 8.75 3.97 -15.05
CA LEU A 6 10.07 4.56 -15.32
C LEU A 6 10.81 3.78 -16.40
N VAL A 7 10.83 2.46 -16.34
CA VAL A 7 11.46 1.61 -17.35
C VAL A 7 10.85 1.84 -18.73
N ASP A 8 9.52 1.93 -18.82
CA ASP A 8 8.85 2.19 -20.11
C ASP A 8 9.18 3.58 -20.67
N LEU A 9 9.22 4.61 -19.83
CA LEU A 9 9.60 5.97 -20.26
C LEU A 9 11.07 6.07 -20.69
N ILE A 10 11.97 5.45 -19.92
CA ILE A 10 13.40 5.41 -20.23
C ILE A 10 13.63 4.65 -21.54
N ARG A 11 12.94 3.52 -21.76
CA ARG A 11 13.06 2.77 -23.02
C ARG A 11 12.60 3.61 -24.20
N ASN A 12 11.46 4.30 -24.08
CA ASN A 12 10.99 5.20 -25.13
C ASN A 12 11.98 6.33 -25.43
N SER A 13 12.62 6.88 -24.39
CA SER A 13 13.66 7.92 -24.49
C SER A 13 14.90 7.42 -25.24
N ILE A 14 15.40 6.23 -24.88
CA ILE A 14 16.55 5.59 -25.56
C ILE A 14 16.23 5.35 -27.03
N GLU A 15 15.04 4.83 -27.33
CA GLU A 15 14.62 4.57 -28.71
C GLU A 15 14.46 5.87 -29.54
N ALA A 16 14.23 7.02 -28.90
CA ALA A 16 14.15 8.33 -29.56
C ALA A 16 15.51 8.98 -29.82
N MET A 17 16.59 8.43 -29.24
CA MET A 17 17.97 8.94 -29.31
C MET A 17 18.94 7.85 -29.80
N PRO A 18 18.84 7.41 -31.07
CA PRO A 18 19.68 6.31 -31.58
C PRO A 18 21.18 6.61 -31.54
N GLU A 19 21.58 7.87 -31.66
CA GLU A 19 22.97 8.33 -31.57
C GLU A 19 23.43 8.63 -30.12
N GLY A 20 22.57 8.35 -29.14
CA GLY A 20 22.76 8.73 -27.74
C GLY A 20 22.31 10.16 -27.44
N GLY A 21 22.36 10.53 -26.16
CA GLY A 21 21.91 11.82 -25.65
C GLY A 21 21.67 11.77 -24.14
N THR A 22 21.09 12.83 -23.59
CA THR A 22 20.82 12.93 -22.15
C THR A 22 19.36 12.59 -21.84
N ILE A 23 19.16 11.71 -20.85
CA ILE A 23 17.84 11.52 -20.22
C ILE A 23 17.88 12.21 -18.85
N THR A 24 17.00 13.19 -18.65
CA THR A 24 16.86 13.89 -17.38
C THR A 24 15.64 13.38 -16.64
N ILE A 25 15.84 12.89 -15.42
CA ILE A 25 14.77 12.50 -14.50
C ILE A 25 14.72 13.53 -13.38
N ALA A 26 13.55 14.14 -13.16
CA ALA A 26 13.36 15.13 -12.11
C ALA A 26 12.06 14.89 -11.36
N THR A 27 12.06 15.24 -10.08
CA THR A 27 10.86 15.24 -9.24
C THR A 27 10.67 16.62 -8.64
N ARG A 28 9.41 17.08 -8.58
CA ARG A 28 9.05 18.33 -7.93
C ARG A 28 7.68 18.22 -7.29
N ARG A 29 7.44 19.04 -6.27
CA ARG A 29 6.13 19.19 -5.66
C ARG A 29 5.41 20.38 -6.27
N GLU A 30 4.18 20.18 -6.71
CA GLU A 30 3.30 21.23 -7.22
C GLU A 30 2.02 21.30 -6.38
N GLY A 31 2.05 22.14 -5.34
CA GLY A 31 0.95 22.28 -4.40
C GLY A 31 0.60 20.95 -3.70
N ARG A 32 -0.52 20.34 -4.12
CA ARG A 32 -1.02 19.03 -3.66
C ARG A 32 -0.80 17.90 -4.67
N ARG A 33 0.18 18.03 -5.57
CA ARG A 33 0.61 16.96 -6.49
C ARG A 33 2.12 16.77 -6.41
N ILE A 34 2.58 15.55 -6.62
CA ILE A 34 3.98 15.26 -6.96
C ILE A 34 4.03 15.12 -8.47
N CYS A 35 4.98 15.82 -9.10
CA CYS A 35 5.30 15.64 -10.50
C CYS A 35 6.65 14.93 -10.62
N MET A 36 6.69 13.83 -11.36
CA MET A 36 7.91 13.18 -11.81
C MET A 36 8.00 13.33 -13.33
N SER A 37 9.08 13.89 -13.84
CA SER A 37 9.28 14.09 -15.28
C SER A 37 10.47 13.28 -15.79
N VAL A 38 10.32 12.70 -16.97
CA VAL A 38 11.40 12.10 -17.76
C VAL A 38 11.50 12.90 -19.05
N ALA A 39 12.65 13.51 -19.30
CA ALA A 39 12.94 14.31 -20.48
C ALA A 39 14.09 13.71 -21.29
N ASP A 40 13.93 13.63 -22.60
CA ASP A 40 14.94 13.20 -23.56
C ASP A 40 15.25 14.32 -24.58
N GLU A 41 16.37 14.17 -25.27
CA GLU A 41 16.86 15.07 -26.33
C GLU A 41 16.65 14.45 -27.73
N GLY A 42 15.71 13.51 -27.86
CA GLY A 42 15.50 12.75 -29.08
C GLY A 42 14.78 13.49 -30.20
N VAL A 43 14.37 12.73 -31.20
CA VAL A 43 13.69 13.25 -32.41
C VAL A 43 12.34 13.94 -32.13
N GLY A 44 11.78 13.75 -30.93
CA GLY A 44 10.49 14.32 -30.55
C GLY A 44 9.30 13.78 -31.36
N MET A 45 8.16 14.45 -31.25
CA MET A 45 6.87 14.09 -31.84
C MET A 45 6.17 15.33 -32.38
N ASP A 46 5.44 15.18 -33.49
CA ASP A 46 4.51 16.21 -33.95
C ASP A 46 3.23 16.25 -33.10
N ALA A 47 2.40 17.30 -33.30
CA ALA A 47 1.22 17.53 -32.50
C ALA A 47 0.19 16.38 -32.56
N ASP A 48 0.00 15.79 -33.73
CA ASP A 48 -0.92 14.65 -33.92
C ASP A 48 -0.40 13.41 -33.19
N THR A 49 0.90 13.16 -33.24
CA THR A 49 1.54 12.06 -32.52
C THR A 49 1.42 12.26 -31.01
N VAL A 50 1.68 13.46 -30.48
CA VAL A 50 1.51 13.78 -29.05
C VAL A 50 0.08 13.51 -28.59
N LEU A 51 -0.91 13.95 -29.37
CA LEU A 51 -2.34 13.79 -29.05
C LEU A 51 -2.75 12.30 -28.93
N HIS A 52 -2.11 11.43 -29.70
CA HIS A 52 -2.42 10.02 -29.74
C HIS A 52 -1.43 9.13 -28.98
N ALA A 53 -0.32 9.70 -28.48
CA ALA A 53 0.77 8.96 -27.84
C ALA A 53 0.32 8.10 -26.66
N SER A 54 -0.70 8.52 -25.92
CA SER A 54 -1.27 7.76 -24.80
C SER A 54 -2.35 6.74 -25.19
N ASN A 55 -2.74 6.67 -26.47
CA ASN A 55 -3.74 5.73 -26.93
C ASN A 55 -3.15 4.32 -27.01
N PRO A 56 -3.86 3.29 -26.52
CA PRO A 56 -3.41 1.90 -26.66
C PRO A 56 -3.12 1.56 -28.13
N PHE A 57 -2.00 0.87 -28.38
CA PHE A 57 -1.55 0.41 -29.69
C PHE A 57 -1.15 1.50 -30.69
N PHE A 58 -1.21 2.78 -30.30
CA PHE A 58 -0.69 3.85 -31.13
C PHE A 58 0.84 3.82 -31.13
N THR A 59 1.43 3.71 -32.32
CA THR A 59 2.88 3.76 -32.51
C THR A 59 3.19 4.33 -33.89
N THR A 60 4.20 5.19 -33.96
CA THR A 60 4.80 5.67 -35.21
C THR A 60 5.97 4.79 -35.67
N LYS A 61 6.35 3.79 -34.85
CA LYS A 61 7.49 2.89 -35.08
C LYS A 61 7.01 1.61 -35.79
N LYS A 62 7.57 1.33 -36.98
CA LYS A 62 7.17 0.20 -37.84
C LYS A 62 7.70 -1.17 -37.43
N THR A 63 8.69 -1.25 -36.52
CA THR A 63 9.45 -2.50 -36.28
C THR A 63 9.73 -2.84 -34.82
N VAL A 64 9.56 -1.93 -33.85
CA VAL A 64 9.85 -2.21 -32.43
C VAL A 64 8.84 -1.51 -31.51
N GLY A 65 8.19 -2.30 -30.64
CA GLY A 65 7.27 -1.84 -29.59
C GLY A 65 5.78 -1.85 -29.99
N ALA A 66 4.94 -2.55 -29.22
CA ALA A 66 3.50 -2.72 -29.50
C ALA A 66 2.62 -1.44 -29.28
N GLY A 67 3.22 -0.25 -29.12
CA GLY A 67 2.47 0.98 -28.78
C GLY A 67 1.85 0.96 -27.37
N LEU A 68 2.40 0.16 -26.46
CA LEU A 68 1.83 -0.08 -25.12
C LEU A 68 2.45 0.77 -24.02
N GLY A 69 3.62 1.38 -24.22
CA GLY A 69 4.38 2.03 -23.14
C GLY A 69 3.61 3.18 -22.48
N LEU A 70 3.31 4.24 -23.24
CA LEU A 70 2.63 5.42 -22.71
C LEU A 70 1.17 5.17 -22.34
N SER A 71 0.49 4.25 -23.02
CA SER A 71 -0.86 3.82 -22.66
C SER A 71 -0.90 3.02 -21.35
N THR A 72 0.12 2.20 -21.08
CA THR A 72 0.30 1.50 -19.79
C THR A 72 0.58 2.49 -18.67
N VAL A 73 1.48 3.45 -18.92
CA VAL A 73 1.80 4.54 -17.97
C VAL A 73 0.54 5.35 -17.63
N SER A 74 -0.25 5.73 -18.64
CA SER A 74 -1.52 6.44 -18.47
C SER A 74 -2.54 5.63 -17.64
N GLY A 75 -2.67 4.32 -17.91
CA GLY A 75 -3.57 3.44 -17.16
C GLY A 75 -3.14 3.22 -15.70
N ILE A 76 -1.84 3.16 -15.42
CA ILE A 76 -1.33 3.09 -14.04
C ILE A 76 -1.61 4.42 -13.31
N LEU A 77 -1.29 5.57 -13.94
CA LEU A 77 -1.55 6.89 -13.34
C LEU A 77 -3.02 7.13 -13.05
N SER A 78 -3.90 6.76 -13.98
CA SER A 78 -5.35 6.91 -13.80
C SER A 78 -5.84 6.14 -12.57
N ARG A 79 -5.33 4.92 -12.33
CA ARG A 79 -5.64 4.13 -11.13
C ARG A 79 -5.11 4.77 -9.84
N TRP A 80 -4.05 5.54 -9.92
CA TRP A 80 -3.51 6.32 -8.80
C TRP A 80 -4.23 7.65 -8.56
N GLY A 81 -5.24 7.98 -9.39
CA GLY A 81 -5.89 9.29 -9.37
C GLY A 81 -4.98 10.41 -9.87
N GLY A 82 -3.93 10.04 -10.63
CA GLY A 82 -2.98 10.94 -11.25
C GLY A 82 -3.32 11.29 -12.69
N SER A 83 -2.47 12.09 -13.31
CA SER A 83 -2.57 12.49 -14.71
C SER A 83 -1.19 12.48 -15.37
N MET A 84 -1.16 12.39 -16.70
CA MET A 84 0.07 12.47 -17.49
C MET A 84 -0.02 13.68 -18.42
N ASP A 85 1.09 14.38 -18.60
CA ASP A 85 1.27 15.43 -19.61
C ASP A 85 2.47 15.09 -20.49
N ILE A 86 2.38 15.37 -21.79
CA ILE A 86 3.43 15.10 -22.76
C ILE A 86 3.71 16.38 -23.52
N GLN A 87 4.96 16.84 -23.43
CA GLN A 87 5.45 18.00 -24.16
C GLN A 87 6.53 17.53 -25.13
N SER A 88 6.31 17.71 -26.42
CA SER A 88 7.28 17.33 -27.44
C SER A 88 7.12 18.21 -28.67
N LEU A 89 8.24 18.47 -29.34
CA LEU A 89 8.31 19.12 -30.64
C LEU A 89 9.29 18.33 -31.50
N PRO A 90 9.07 18.24 -32.83
CA PRO A 90 10.04 17.60 -33.72
C PRO A 90 11.45 18.19 -33.54
N GLU A 91 12.45 17.31 -33.48
CA GLU A 91 13.88 17.62 -33.29
C GLU A 91 14.24 18.32 -31.98
N ASN A 92 13.34 18.34 -30.98
CA ASN A 92 13.55 19.02 -29.70
C ASN A 92 13.28 18.11 -28.48
N GLY A 93 13.24 16.79 -28.69
CA GLY A 93 13.02 15.82 -27.63
C GLY A 93 11.59 15.73 -27.11
N THR A 94 11.45 14.95 -26.04
CA THR A 94 10.17 14.71 -25.37
C THR A 94 10.33 14.86 -23.87
N THR A 95 9.39 15.54 -23.22
CA THR A 95 9.22 15.54 -21.77
C THR A 95 7.88 14.93 -21.41
N VAL A 96 7.91 13.82 -20.67
CA VAL A 96 6.70 13.20 -20.10
C VAL A 96 6.64 13.51 -18.61
N SER A 97 5.58 14.18 -18.18
CA SER A 97 5.33 14.54 -16.78
C SER A 97 4.20 13.69 -16.19
N LEU A 98 4.52 12.99 -15.11
CA LEU A 98 3.63 12.13 -14.36
C LEU A 98 3.20 12.85 -13.08
N PHE A 99 1.92 13.19 -12.97
CA PHE A 99 1.35 13.85 -11.80
C PHE A 99 0.60 12.84 -10.95
N SER A 100 1.01 12.69 -9.71
CA SER A 100 0.27 11.92 -8.70
C SER A 100 -0.29 12.86 -7.64
N PRO A 101 -1.47 12.60 -7.06
CA PRO A 101 -1.91 13.32 -5.88
C PRO A 101 -0.83 13.23 -4.79
N TYR A 102 -0.41 14.38 -4.27
CA TYR A 102 0.38 14.42 -3.05
C TYR A 102 -0.55 14.04 -1.92
N ARG A 103 -0.59 12.75 -1.64
CA ARG A 103 -0.92 12.26 -0.31
C ARG A 103 0.37 12.49 0.47
N LYS A 104 0.39 13.44 1.41
CA LYS A 104 1.24 13.22 2.60
C LYS A 104 0.98 11.77 2.98
N ASN A 105 2.02 10.96 3.29
CA ASN A 105 1.84 9.75 4.09
C ASN A 105 0.73 10.09 5.05
N ARG A 106 -0.45 9.53 4.78
CA ARG A 106 -1.63 9.99 5.46
C ARG A 106 -1.51 9.18 6.71
N LYS A 107 -0.59 9.60 7.61
CA LYS A 107 -0.49 9.09 8.97
C LYS A 107 -1.93 8.87 9.36
N PRO A 108 -2.30 7.63 9.71
CA PRO A 108 -3.65 7.37 10.13
C PRO A 108 -3.99 8.51 11.10
N PRO A 109 -5.13 9.19 10.88
CA PRO A 109 -5.46 10.41 11.62
C PRO A 109 -5.16 10.13 13.08
N PRO A 110 -4.40 11.03 13.72
CA PRO A 110 -3.62 10.72 14.91
C PRO A 110 -4.42 9.79 15.79
N SER A 111 -3.90 8.57 16.00
CA SER A 111 -4.53 7.54 16.83
C SER A 111 -5.23 8.26 17.97
N PRO A 112 -6.57 8.13 18.11
CA PRO A 112 -7.34 9.00 18.99
C PRO A 112 -6.60 9.04 20.31
N SER A 113 -6.04 10.24 20.62
CA SER A 113 -5.27 10.43 21.84
C SER A 113 -6.12 9.82 22.92
N HIS A 114 -5.63 8.77 23.58
CA HIS A 114 -6.35 8.11 24.66
C HIS A 114 -6.65 9.21 25.68
N ARG A 115 -7.80 9.89 25.54
CA ARG A 115 -8.52 10.41 26.69
C ARG A 115 -8.93 9.12 27.36
N SER A 116 -8.09 8.70 28.28
CA SER A 116 -8.39 7.68 29.26
C SER A 116 -9.78 7.99 29.78
N ASN A 117 -10.77 7.30 29.25
CA ASN A 117 -12.02 7.13 29.94
C ASN A 117 -11.71 5.99 30.92
N PRO A 118 -11.47 6.25 32.22
CA PRO A 118 -10.87 5.26 33.12
C PRO A 118 -11.85 4.13 33.51
N GLY A 119 -12.88 3.85 32.70
CA GLY A 119 -13.94 2.91 33.05
C GLY A 119 -14.83 2.42 31.90
N GLY A 120 -14.43 2.60 30.64
CA GLY A 120 -15.10 1.94 29.51
C GLY A 120 -14.48 0.57 29.22
N PRO A 121 -15.25 -0.43 28.75
CA PRO A 121 -14.66 -1.67 28.25
C PRO A 121 -13.68 -1.31 27.12
N VAL A 122 -12.45 -1.81 27.22
CA VAL A 122 -11.43 -1.60 26.18
C VAL A 122 -11.93 -2.30 24.92
N SER A 123 -12.42 -1.53 23.94
CA SER A 123 -12.66 -2.07 22.60
C SER A 123 -11.31 -2.49 22.02
N GLY A 124 -11.22 -3.66 21.40
CA GLY A 124 -9.99 -4.07 20.72
C GLY A 124 -9.60 -3.09 19.60
N TYR A 125 -8.34 -3.17 19.16
CA TYR A 125 -7.79 -2.21 18.19
C TYR A 125 -8.58 -2.15 16.89
N THR A 126 -9.02 -3.30 16.36
CA THR A 126 -9.79 -3.34 15.11
C THR A 126 -11.15 -2.69 15.27
N SER A 127 -11.79 -2.89 16.42
CA SER A 127 -13.08 -2.27 16.73
C SER A 127 -12.97 -0.75 16.85
N ALA A 128 -11.94 -0.26 17.55
CA ALA A 128 -11.66 1.17 17.67
C ALA A 128 -11.34 1.80 16.31
N VAL A 129 -10.51 1.16 15.49
CA VAL A 129 -10.18 1.65 14.16
C VAL A 129 -11.40 1.62 13.24
N ASN A 130 -12.22 0.56 13.27
CA ASN A 130 -13.42 0.44 12.45
C ASN A 130 -14.45 1.56 12.71
N GLU A 131 -14.57 2.05 13.95
CA GLU A 131 -15.39 3.24 14.25
C GLU A 131 -14.94 4.44 13.40
N PHE A 132 -13.63 4.72 13.41
CA PHE A 132 -13.05 5.80 12.61
C PHE A 132 -13.12 5.53 11.10
N THR A 133 -12.84 4.29 10.67
CA THR A 133 -12.89 3.88 9.26
C THR A 133 -14.29 4.11 8.68
N ARG A 134 -15.35 3.75 9.42
CA ARG A 134 -16.75 3.96 9.03
C ARG A 134 -17.15 5.43 8.98
N ALA A 135 -16.56 6.27 9.82
CA ALA A 135 -16.74 7.72 9.73
C ALA A 135 -16.09 8.32 8.46
N CYS A 136 -15.06 7.68 7.91
CA CYS A 136 -14.32 8.16 6.74
C CYS A 136 -14.72 7.55 5.39
N LYS A 137 -15.32 6.35 5.39
CA LYS A 137 -15.57 5.56 4.19
C LYS A 137 -17.01 5.04 4.22
N GLU A 138 -17.70 5.24 3.11
CA GLU A 138 -19.04 4.69 2.90
C GLU A 138 -18.97 3.26 2.34
N ASN A 139 -20.05 2.49 2.49
CA ASN A 139 -20.23 1.17 1.87
C ASN A 139 -19.16 0.12 2.21
N LEU A 140 -18.66 0.12 3.45
CA LEU A 140 -17.74 -0.91 3.92
C LEU A 140 -18.44 -2.25 4.11
N PRO A 141 -17.78 -3.38 3.78
CA PRO A 141 -18.34 -4.70 4.00
C PRO A 141 -18.59 -4.97 5.48
N GLU A 142 -19.72 -5.59 5.80
CA GLU A 142 -20.06 -6.03 7.16
C GLU A 142 -19.48 -7.41 7.51
N ARG A 143 -18.98 -8.13 6.50
CA ARG A 143 -18.52 -9.52 6.57
C ARG A 143 -17.17 -9.68 5.87
N PRO A 144 -16.38 -10.70 6.23
CA PRO A 144 -15.08 -10.93 5.62
C PRO A 144 -15.18 -11.08 4.09
N ILE A 145 -14.35 -10.35 3.37
CA ILE A 145 -14.13 -10.53 1.94
C ILE A 145 -12.71 -11.03 1.69
N LEU A 146 -12.55 -11.92 0.70
CA LEU A 146 -11.23 -12.38 0.30
C LEU A 146 -10.43 -11.20 -0.27
N ILE A 147 -9.19 -11.07 0.17
CA ILE A 147 -8.31 -9.96 -0.17
C ILE A 147 -7.58 -10.27 -1.47
N SER A 148 -7.65 -9.36 -2.45
CA SER A 148 -6.95 -9.54 -3.74
C SER A 148 -5.44 -9.36 -3.60
N GLU A 149 -4.68 -9.92 -4.55
CA GLU A 149 -3.21 -9.81 -4.55
C GLU A 149 -2.75 -8.34 -4.59
N GLU A 150 -3.44 -7.48 -5.33
CA GLU A 150 -3.11 -6.05 -5.41
C GLU A 150 -3.31 -5.35 -4.06
N ARG A 151 -4.36 -5.74 -3.32
CA ARG A 151 -4.65 -5.19 -1.99
C ARG A 151 -3.64 -5.69 -0.95
N ILE A 152 -3.21 -6.95 -1.06
CA ILE A 152 -2.13 -7.52 -0.23
C ILE A 152 -0.82 -6.78 -0.49
N ALA A 153 -0.49 -6.52 -1.75
CA ALA A 153 0.72 -5.75 -2.12
C ALA A 153 0.65 -4.33 -1.54
N PHE A 154 -0.52 -3.68 -1.62
CA PHE A 154 -0.73 -2.34 -1.08
C PHE A 154 -0.50 -2.27 0.44
N ILE A 155 -1.12 -3.17 1.24
CA ILE A 155 -0.91 -3.14 2.69
C ILE A 155 0.52 -3.49 3.09
N ARG A 156 1.19 -4.36 2.32
CA ARG A 156 2.60 -4.66 2.55
C ARG A 156 3.46 -3.42 2.39
N GLU A 157 3.25 -2.64 1.34
CA GLU A 157 3.96 -1.37 1.12
C GLU A 157 3.72 -0.41 2.28
N MET A 158 2.45 -0.19 2.67
CA MET A 158 2.13 0.72 3.77
C MET A 158 2.71 0.30 5.12
N VAL A 159 2.70 -0.99 5.45
CA VAL A 159 3.31 -1.46 6.70
C VAL A 159 4.83 -1.35 6.65
N ASN A 160 5.45 -1.60 5.49
CA ASN A 160 6.89 -1.45 5.34
C ASN A 160 7.34 0.00 5.46
N ASP A 161 6.57 0.97 4.93
CA ASP A 161 6.87 2.39 5.10
C ASP A 161 6.98 2.77 6.59
N GLU A 162 6.09 2.23 7.44
CA GLU A 162 6.17 2.45 8.90
C GLU A 162 7.33 1.70 9.56
N MET A 163 7.80 0.58 8.98
CA MET A 163 9.01 -0.09 9.45
C MET A 163 10.28 0.67 9.06
N ASP A 164 10.28 1.33 7.90
CA ASP A 164 11.36 2.23 7.49
C ASP A 164 11.39 3.47 8.42
N GLU A 165 10.23 4.05 8.78
CA GLU A 165 10.14 5.11 9.79
C GLU A 165 10.68 4.65 11.17
N LEU A 166 10.43 3.39 11.55
CA LEU A 166 10.96 2.80 12.78
C LEU A 166 12.49 2.64 12.74
N GLU A 167 13.07 2.28 11.59
CA GLU A 167 14.53 2.15 11.42
C GLU A 167 15.24 3.51 11.57
N GLU A 168 14.61 4.58 11.08
CA GLU A 168 15.14 5.95 11.16
C GLU A 168 14.85 6.64 12.51
N ALA A 169 14.06 6.01 13.39
CA ALA A 169 13.59 6.61 14.62
C ALA A 169 14.72 6.99 15.60
N ALA A 170 14.79 8.28 15.94
CA ALA A 170 15.81 8.82 16.86
C ALA A 170 15.41 8.73 18.34
N THR A 171 14.11 8.54 18.64
CA THR A 171 13.60 8.52 20.02
C THR A 171 12.60 7.38 20.25
N VAL A 172 12.39 7.01 21.51
CA VAL A 172 11.36 6.03 21.91
C VAL A 172 9.95 6.50 21.53
N HIS A 173 9.72 7.80 21.54
CA HIS A 173 8.46 8.38 21.07
C HIS A 173 8.25 8.04 19.59
N ASP A 174 9.25 8.27 18.75
CA ASP A 174 9.17 8.03 17.31
C ASP A 174 9.04 6.54 17.00
N GLN A 175 9.74 5.70 17.78
CA GLN A 175 9.58 4.24 17.69
C GLN A 175 8.14 3.79 18.03
N ALA A 176 7.56 4.34 19.10
CA ALA A 176 6.21 4.02 19.50
C ALA A 176 5.18 4.50 18.47
N ASP A 177 5.39 5.68 17.89
CA ASP A 177 4.55 6.26 16.83
C ASP A 177 4.52 5.34 15.60
N ALA A 178 5.69 4.94 15.08
CA ALA A 178 5.81 4.03 13.94
C ALA A 178 5.18 2.64 14.19
N LEU A 179 5.38 2.08 15.39
CA LEU A 179 4.76 0.79 15.75
C LEU A 179 3.24 0.88 15.84
N VAL A 180 2.71 1.97 16.39
CA VAL A 180 1.26 2.20 16.48
C VAL A 180 0.66 2.45 15.10
N ASP A 181 1.32 3.22 14.24
CA ASP A 181 0.87 3.49 12.88
C ASP A 181 0.81 2.19 12.06
N ALA A 182 1.80 1.30 12.19
CA ALA A 182 1.76 -0.04 11.60
C ALA A 182 0.56 -0.89 12.08
N ILE A 183 0.29 -0.91 13.39
CA ILE A 183 -0.88 -1.58 13.96
C ILE A 183 -2.17 -0.99 13.39
N TYR A 184 -2.25 0.35 13.30
CA TYR A 184 -3.41 1.04 12.80
C TYR A 184 -3.69 0.71 11.33
N TYR A 185 -2.67 0.69 10.47
CA TYR A 185 -2.84 0.29 9.07
C TYR A 185 -3.33 -1.15 8.93
N ILE A 186 -2.79 -2.08 9.72
CA ILE A 186 -3.24 -3.47 9.73
C ILE A 186 -4.72 -3.55 10.14
N CYS A 187 -5.11 -2.81 11.18
CA CYS A 187 -6.49 -2.78 11.67
C CYS A 187 -7.46 -2.10 10.68
N ASP A 188 -7.10 -0.95 10.10
CA ASP A 188 -7.92 -0.27 9.07
C ASP A 188 -8.06 -1.15 7.83
N PHE A 189 -6.97 -1.81 7.42
CA PHE A 189 -7.02 -2.72 6.30
C PHE A 189 -7.95 -3.89 6.58
N ALA A 190 -7.85 -4.56 7.72
CA ALA A 190 -8.77 -5.62 8.11
C ALA A 190 -10.23 -5.14 8.14
N ALA A 191 -10.49 -3.98 8.77
CA ALA A 191 -11.82 -3.39 8.85
C ALA A 191 -12.41 -3.07 7.46
N THR A 192 -11.59 -2.56 6.52
CA THR A 192 -12.05 -2.31 5.13
C THR A 192 -12.38 -3.58 4.34
N HIS A 193 -11.90 -4.73 4.77
CA HIS A 193 -12.24 -6.04 4.21
C HIS A 193 -13.23 -6.80 5.10
N GLY A 194 -13.86 -6.11 6.04
CA GLY A 194 -14.90 -6.68 6.90
C GLY A 194 -14.36 -7.77 7.81
N ILE A 195 -13.11 -7.68 8.26
CA ILE A 195 -12.50 -8.64 9.18
C ILE A 195 -12.27 -7.93 10.51
N ASN A 196 -12.75 -8.52 11.60
CA ASN A 196 -12.43 -8.07 12.94
C ASN A 196 -11.32 -8.96 13.53
N LEU A 197 -10.12 -8.40 13.70
CA LEU A 197 -8.96 -9.15 14.21
C LEU A 197 -8.98 -9.31 15.73
N ASP A 198 -9.79 -8.54 16.45
CA ASP A 198 -9.80 -8.55 17.92
C ASP A 198 -10.14 -9.95 18.50
N PRO A 199 -11.26 -10.60 18.12
CA PRO A 199 -11.55 -11.94 18.62
C PRO A 199 -10.58 -13.00 18.08
N VAL A 200 -10.02 -12.81 16.89
CA VAL A 200 -9.00 -13.71 16.31
C VAL A 200 -7.70 -13.64 17.13
N PHE A 201 -7.27 -12.43 17.49
CA PHE A 201 -6.13 -12.19 18.36
C PHE A 201 -6.32 -12.85 19.72
N GLU A 202 -7.50 -12.69 20.35
CA GLU A 202 -7.79 -13.28 21.66
C GLU A 202 -7.70 -14.83 21.65
N ILE A 203 -8.17 -15.48 20.58
CA ILE A 203 -8.06 -16.93 20.41
C ILE A 203 -6.59 -17.36 20.34
N VAL A 204 -5.79 -16.67 19.52
CA VAL A 204 -4.36 -16.94 19.37
C VAL A 204 -3.61 -16.65 20.67
N HIS A 205 -3.92 -15.54 21.33
CA HIS A 205 -3.33 -15.13 22.60
C HIS A 205 -3.60 -16.17 23.68
N ARG A 206 -4.86 -16.64 23.83
CA ARG A 206 -5.22 -17.69 24.77
C ARG A 206 -4.44 -18.97 24.54
N ALA A 207 -4.30 -19.40 23.28
CA ALA A 207 -3.49 -20.57 22.94
C ALA A 207 -1.99 -20.35 23.20
N ASN A 208 -1.48 -19.12 23.05
CA ASN A 208 -0.11 -18.80 23.44
C ASN A 208 0.09 -18.81 24.95
N MET A 209 -0.88 -18.32 25.72
CA MET A 209 -0.84 -18.34 27.19
C MET A 209 -0.90 -19.75 27.78
N GLN A 210 -1.53 -20.71 27.09
CA GLN A 210 -1.44 -22.13 27.47
C GLN A 210 -0.02 -22.68 27.45
N LYS A 211 0.92 -22.04 26.73
CA LYS A 211 2.34 -22.44 26.70
C LYS A 211 3.12 -21.93 27.90
N VAL A 212 2.54 -21.01 28.68
CA VAL A 212 3.14 -20.47 29.90
C VAL A 212 2.85 -21.44 31.04
N VAL A 213 3.92 -22.03 31.57
CA VAL A 213 3.89 -22.93 32.72
C VAL A 213 4.73 -22.29 33.82
N ASP A 214 4.15 -22.10 35.01
CA ASP A 214 4.81 -21.42 36.14
C ASP A 214 5.40 -20.04 35.78
N GLY A 215 4.65 -19.27 34.97
CA GLY A 215 5.03 -17.92 34.56
C GLY A 215 6.12 -17.85 33.48
N LYS A 216 6.57 -18.98 32.93
CA LYS A 216 7.60 -19.04 31.88
C LYS A 216 7.20 -19.96 30.73
N VAL A 217 7.79 -19.73 29.57
CA VAL A 217 7.71 -20.67 28.43
C VAL A 217 8.94 -21.58 28.44
N ILE A 218 8.75 -22.86 28.15
CA ILE A 218 9.87 -23.80 27.97
C ILE A 218 10.29 -23.76 26.51
N ARG A 219 11.58 -23.71 26.22
CA ARG A 219 12.14 -23.67 24.86
C ARG A 219 12.95 -24.92 24.57
N ARG A 220 12.98 -25.33 23.30
CA ARG A 220 13.92 -26.33 22.76
C ARG A 220 15.28 -25.68 22.49
N ASP A 221 16.27 -26.51 22.20
CA ASP A 221 17.62 -26.07 21.83
C ASP A 221 17.65 -25.20 20.56
N ASP A 222 16.65 -25.33 19.67
CA ASP A 222 16.48 -24.48 18.47
C ASP A 222 15.77 -23.14 18.75
N GLY A 223 15.50 -22.84 20.03
CA GLY A 223 14.83 -21.61 20.46
C GLY A 223 13.29 -21.63 20.37
N LYS A 224 12.68 -22.68 19.77
CA LYS A 224 11.22 -22.78 19.64
C LYS A 224 10.55 -23.05 20.99
N ILE A 225 9.43 -22.37 21.22
CA ILE A 225 8.59 -22.57 22.40
C ILE A 225 7.92 -23.95 22.32
N LEU A 226 8.05 -24.73 23.41
CA LEU A 226 7.39 -26.02 23.56
C LEU A 226 5.89 -25.86 23.82
N LYS A 227 5.13 -26.77 23.23
CA LYS A 227 3.71 -26.93 23.48
C LYS A 227 3.54 -27.94 24.63
N PRO A 228 3.00 -27.54 25.79
CA PRO A 228 2.81 -28.46 26.90
C PRO A 228 1.74 -29.51 26.59
N LYS A 229 1.66 -30.55 27.41
CA LYS A 229 0.60 -31.56 27.33
C LYS A 229 -0.77 -30.89 27.55
N GLY A 230 -1.71 -31.12 26.64
CA GLY A 230 -3.04 -30.49 26.68
C GLY A 230 -3.12 -29.12 26.01
N TRP A 231 -2.05 -28.67 25.35
CA TRP A 231 -2.10 -27.48 24.49
C TRP A 231 -3.05 -27.70 23.31
N GLU A 232 -3.92 -26.72 23.07
CA GLU A 232 -4.89 -26.74 21.98
C GLU A 232 -4.43 -25.85 20.83
N ASP A 233 -4.57 -26.35 19.59
CA ASP A 233 -4.32 -25.57 18.39
C ASP A 233 -5.40 -24.49 18.22
N PRO A 234 -5.05 -23.19 18.11
CA PRO A 234 -6.05 -22.15 17.88
C PRO A 234 -6.68 -22.23 16.49
N GLY A 235 -6.08 -22.93 15.51
CA GLY A 235 -6.53 -22.97 14.11
C GLY A 235 -8.03 -23.25 13.93
N PRO A 236 -8.59 -24.34 14.48
CA PRO A 236 -10.03 -24.62 14.40
C PRO A 236 -10.91 -23.51 15.01
N LYS A 237 -10.52 -22.96 16.16
CA LYS A 237 -11.26 -21.88 16.83
C LYS A 237 -11.22 -20.57 16.03
N VAL A 238 -10.09 -20.27 15.39
CA VAL A 238 -9.98 -19.12 14.47
C VAL A 238 -10.90 -19.31 13.27
N ALA A 239 -10.97 -20.51 12.69
CA ALA A 239 -11.88 -20.81 11.59
C ALA A 239 -13.35 -20.67 11.99
N GLU A 240 -13.72 -21.17 13.18
CA GLU A 240 -15.06 -21.00 13.75
C GLU A 240 -15.42 -19.52 13.96
N GLU A 241 -14.48 -18.71 14.47
CA GLU A 241 -14.71 -17.27 14.65
C GLU A 241 -14.85 -16.54 13.30
N LEU A 242 -14.03 -16.85 12.30
CA LEU A 242 -14.17 -16.26 10.97
C LEU A 242 -15.51 -16.68 10.32
N GLN A 243 -15.95 -17.92 10.52
CA GLN A 243 -17.28 -18.36 10.08
C GLN A 243 -18.38 -17.59 10.81
N ARG A 244 -18.26 -17.35 12.13
CA ARG A 244 -19.19 -16.49 12.88
C ARG A 244 -19.25 -15.08 12.27
N GLN A 245 -18.11 -14.48 11.93
CA GLN A 245 -18.06 -13.17 11.28
C GLN A 245 -18.74 -13.18 9.92
N MET A 246 -18.58 -14.24 9.13
CA MET A 246 -19.31 -14.41 7.86
C MET A 246 -20.82 -14.53 8.04
N ASP A 247 -21.27 -15.25 9.06
CA ASP A 247 -22.70 -15.54 9.28
C ASP A 247 -23.44 -14.36 9.90
N ARG A 248 -22.82 -13.72 10.91
CA ARG A 248 -23.47 -12.74 11.80
C ARG A 248 -22.98 -11.31 11.61
N GLY A 249 -21.90 -11.11 10.87
CA GLY A 249 -21.20 -9.84 10.75
C GLY A 249 -20.02 -9.74 11.71
N SER A 250 -19.00 -8.99 11.30
CA SER A 250 -17.68 -9.00 11.94
C SER A 250 -17.61 -8.18 13.22
N PHE A 251 -18.49 -7.18 13.35
CA PHE A 251 -18.57 -6.26 14.49
C PHE A 251 -19.89 -6.40 15.26
N ASN A 252 -20.61 -7.51 15.06
CA ASN A 252 -21.86 -7.88 15.73
C ASN A 252 -21.65 -8.98 16.79
#